data_AF-A0A7C2BM16-F1
#
_entry.id   AF-A0A7C2BM16-F1
#
_cell.length_a   1.000
_cell.length_b   1.000
_cell.length_c   1.000
_cell.angle_alpha   90.00
_cell.angle_beta   90.00
_cell.angle_gamma   90.00
#
_symmetry.space_group_name_H-M   'P 1'
#
loop_
_entity.id
_entity.type
_entity.pdbx_description
1 polymer ?
#
loop_
_entity_poly.entity_id
_entity_poly.type
_entity_poly.pdbx_seq_one_letter_code
_entity_poly.pdbx_strand_id
1 'polypeptide(L)'
;MPPEPNPADAALDLAVIAHLRGFPEDLERYANLVKHAHPKGKSAVALIIHRPGSGFLRRLCELVASGEDVVTTVEAAELVGVTVEGLLARLEGGTLPAPLFRQGTRVIWSRPTLVEWLRGAESGS
;
A
#
# COMPACT_ATOMS: atom_id res chain seq x y z
N MET A 1 -14.85 -29.15 9.32
CA MET A 1 -13.71 -28.20 9.40
C MET A 1 -13.93 -27.16 8.31
N PRO A 2 -13.95 -25.85 8.60
CA PRO A 2 -13.91 -24.87 7.53
C PRO A 2 -12.63 -25.06 6.70
N PRO A 3 -12.66 -24.81 5.38
CA PRO A 3 -11.45 -24.87 4.57
C PRO A 3 -10.46 -23.82 5.08
N GLU A 4 -9.22 -24.22 5.34
CA GLU A 4 -8.14 -23.28 5.61
C GLU A 4 -7.90 -22.42 4.37
N PRO A 5 -7.59 -21.11 4.53
CA PRO A 5 -7.25 -20.27 3.39
C PRO A 5 -6.00 -20.80 2.71
N ASN A 6 -5.94 -20.67 1.38
CA ASN A 6 -4.74 -20.99 0.62
C ASN A 6 -3.54 -20.20 1.20
N PRO A 7 -2.39 -20.83 1.49
CA PRO A 7 -1.22 -20.14 2.04
C PRO A 7 -0.78 -18.92 1.22
N ALA A 8 -0.92 -18.97 -0.10
CA ALA A 8 -0.61 -17.83 -0.98
C ALA A 8 -1.56 -16.64 -0.76
N ASP A 9 -2.84 -16.93 -0.55
CA ASP A 9 -3.87 -15.92 -0.26
C ASP A 9 -3.65 -15.26 1.10
N ALA A 10 -3.26 -16.05 2.10
CA ALA A 10 -2.92 -15.54 3.43
C ALA A 10 -1.67 -14.64 3.39
N ALA A 11 -0.66 -15.00 2.60
CA ALA A 11 0.54 -14.18 2.41
C ALA A 11 0.22 -12.82 1.77
N LEU A 12 -0.65 -12.79 0.76
CA LEU A 12 -1.09 -11.53 0.14
C LEU A 12 -1.84 -10.64 1.13
N ASP A 13 -2.75 -11.21 1.92
CA ASP A 13 -3.49 -10.45 2.93
C ASP A 13 -2.57 -9.88 4.01
N LEU A 14 -1.54 -10.63 4.43
CA LEU A 14 -0.53 -10.14 5.37
C LEU A 14 0.33 -9.02 4.80
N ALA A 15 0.71 -9.10 3.52
CA ALA A 15 1.45 -8.04 2.84
C ALA A 15 0.64 -6.74 2.80
N VAL A 16 -0.64 -6.80 2.46
CA VAL A 16 -1.53 -5.61 2.49
C VAL A 16 -1.63 -5.06 3.92
N ILE A 17 -1.81 -5.91 4.94
CA ILE A 17 -1.86 -5.47 6.34
C ILE A 17 -0.59 -4.71 6.75
N ALA A 18 0.59 -5.13 6.29
CA ALA A 18 1.84 -4.44 6.59
C ALA A 18 1.85 -2.99 6.08
N HIS A 19 1.41 -2.79 4.84
CA HIS A 19 1.30 -1.46 4.23
C HIS A 19 0.25 -0.55 4.91
N LEU A 20 -0.74 -1.13 5.58
CA LEU A 20 -1.83 -0.38 6.25
C LEU A 20 -1.49 0.10 7.65
N ARG A 21 -0.31 -0.21 8.21
CA ARG A 21 0.07 0.19 9.58
C ARG A 21 -0.03 1.69 9.85
N GLY A 22 0.19 2.52 8.82
CA GLY A 22 0.05 3.98 8.88
C GLY A 22 -1.37 4.52 8.69
N PHE A 23 -2.37 3.65 8.49
CA PHE A 23 -3.74 4.01 8.13
C PHE A 23 -4.74 3.24 9.01
N PRO A 24 -4.98 3.68 10.27
CA PRO A 24 -5.70 2.87 11.26
C PRO A 24 -7.13 2.49 10.82
N GLU A 25 -7.88 3.41 10.23
CA GLU A 25 -9.23 3.16 9.73
C GLU A 25 -9.25 2.15 8.58
N ASP A 26 -8.28 2.26 7.66
CA ASP A 26 -8.15 1.35 6.53
C ASP A 26 -7.68 -0.04 6.98
N LEU A 27 -6.76 -0.09 7.94
CA LEU A 27 -6.27 -1.30 8.59
C LEU A 27 -7.40 -2.04 9.32
N GLU A 28 -8.19 -1.35 10.13
CA GLU A 28 -9.31 -1.94 10.85
C GLU A 28 -10.33 -2.54 9.88
N ARG A 29 -10.72 -1.77 8.86
CA ARG A 29 -11.67 -2.22 7.83
C ARG A 29 -11.13 -3.44 7.08
N TYR A 30 -9.85 -3.44 6.72
CA TYR A 30 -9.22 -4.56 6.01
C TYR A 30 -9.11 -5.80 6.91
N ALA A 31 -8.66 -5.65 8.15
CA ALA A 31 -8.53 -6.74 9.11
C ALA A 31 -9.89 -7.40 9.41
N ASN A 32 -10.96 -6.62 9.50
CA ASN A 32 -12.31 -7.15 9.65
C ASN A 32 -12.76 -7.94 8.41
N LEU A 33 -12.41 -7.47 7.20
CA LEU A 33 -12.66 -8.23 5.97
C LEU A 33 -11.90 -9.56 5.95
N VAL A 34 -10.62 -9.57 6.33
CA VAL A 34 -9.79 -10.77 6.44
C VAL A 34 -10.42 -11.79 7.40
N LYS A 35 -10.79 -11.36 8.61
CA LYS A 35 -11.48 -12.20 9.61
C LYS A 35 -12.76 -12.84 9.06
N HIS A 36 -13.48 -12.14 8.18
CA HIS A 36 -14.71 -12.67 7.57
C HIS A 36 -14.46 -13.54 6.33
N ALA A 37 -13.36 -13.33 5.61
CA ALA A 37 -13.04 -14.00 4.36
C ALA A 37 -12.32 -15.35 4.58
N HIS A 38 -11.31 -15.37 5.47
CA HIS A 38 -10.47 -16.54 5.71
C HIS A 38 -11.23 -17.79 6.14
N PRO A 39 -12.23 -17.74 7.06
CA PRO A 39 -13.03 -18.92 7.44
C PRO A 39 -13.84 -19.53 6.28
N LYS A 40 -13.98 -18.80 5.17
CA LYS A 40 -14.68 -19.23 3.95
C LYS A 40 -13.71 -19.68 2.85
N GLY A 41 -12.41 -19.80 3.16
CA GLY A 41 -11.37 -20.10 2.18
C GLY A 41 -11.18 -19.01 1.13
N LYS A 42 -11.44 -17.74 1.46
CA LYS A 42 -11.33 -16.61 0.54
C LYS A 42 -10.29 -15.59 1.02
N SER A 43 -9.57 -14.98 0.08
CA SER A 43 -8.70 -13.82 0.33
C SER A 43 -9.48 -12.51 0.39
N ALA A 44 -9.11 -11.59 1.28
CA ALA A 44 -9.66 -10.24 1.27
C ALA A 44 -9.18 -9.45 0.04
N VAL A 45 -7.92 -9.63 -0.39
CA VAL A 45 -7.39 -9.11 -1.67
C VAL A 45 -8.30 -9.50 -2.83
N ALA A 46 -8.59 -10.80 -2.98
CA ALA A 46 -9.43 -11.29 -4.07
C ALA A 46 -10.84 -10.68 -4.02
N LEU A 47 -11.44 -10.54 -2.83
CA LEU A 47 -12.76 -9.92 -2.67
C LEU A 47 -12.76 -8.44 -3.03
N ILE A 48 -11.69 -7.69 -2.74
CA ILE A 48 -11.58 -6.27 -3.06
C ILE A 48 -11.38 -6.05 -4.55
N ILE A 49 -10.47 -6.80 -5.19
CA ILE A 49 -10.15 -6.62 -6.61
C ILE A 49 -11.35 -6.90 -7.51
N HIS A 50 -12.15 -7.92 -7.18
CA HIS A 50 -13.33 -8.33 -7.97
C HIS A 50 -14.57 -7.46 -7.71
N ARG A 51 -14.54 -6.53 -6.75
CA ARG A 51 -15.65 -5.60 -6.53
C ARG A 51 -15.45 -4.34 -7.39
N PRO A 52 -16.52 -3.83 -8.01
CA PRO A 52 -16.45 -2.55 -8.72
C PRO A 52 -16.16 -1.42 -7.72
N GLY A 53 -15.28 -0.50 -8.11
CA GLY A 53 -14.92 0.65 -7.32
C GLY A 53 -13.55 1.21 -7.67
N SER A 54 -13.21 2.37 -7.11
CA SER A 54 -11.87 2.95 -7.16
C SER A 54 -11.52 3.46 -5.76
N GLY A 55 -10.23 3.44 -5.42
CA GLY A 55 -9.77 3.92 -4.13
C GLY A 55 -8.48 3.25 -3.67
N PHE A 56 -7.92 3.81 -2.60
CA PHE A 56 -6.65 3.41 -2.04
C PHE A 56 -6.52 1.90 -1.78
N LEU A 57 -7.45 1.30 -1.01
CA LEU A 57 -7.36 -0.13 -0.69
C LEU A 57 -7.38 -1.01 -1.95
N ARG A 58 -8.25 -0.70 -2.91
CA ARG A 58 -8.34 -1.49 -4.15
C ARG A 58 -7.03 -1.40 -4.92
N ARG A 59 -6.49 -0.20 -5.06
CA ARG A 59 -5.24 -0.01 -5.79
C ARG A 59 -4.05 -0.66 -5.09
N LEU A 60 -3.98 -0.60 -3.76
CA LEU A 60 -2.97 -1.30 -2.98
C LEU A 60 -3.07 -2.82 -3.16
N CYS A 61 -4.28 -3.37 -3.09
CA CYS A 61 -4.52 -4.81 -3.32
C CYS A 61 -4.09 -5.25 -4.72
N GLU A 62 -4.41 -4.46 -5.75
CA GLU A 62 -4.00 -4.75 -7.14
C GLU A 62 -2.47 -4.79 -7.27
N LEU A 63 -1.77 -3.81 -6.71
CA LEU A 63 -0.31 -3.71 -6.79
C LEU A 63 0.38 -4.85 -6.01
N VAL A 64 -0.10 -5.17 -4.82
CA VAL A 64 0.42 -6.30 -4.03
C VAL A 64 0.15 -7.63 -4.74
N ALA A 65 -1.05 -7.82 -5.32
CA ALA A 65 -1.39 -9.03 -6.06
C ALA A 65 -0.57 -9.20 -7.34
N SER A 66 -0.17 -8.11 -8.00
CA SER A 66 0.74 -8.16 -9.15
C SER A 66 2.21 -8.33 -8.77
N GLY A 67 2.54 -8.33 -7.47
CA GLY A 67 3.92 -8.45 -6.98
C GLY A 67 4.76 -7.18 -7.14
N GLU A 68 4.11 -6.02 -7.29
CA GLU A 68 4.81 -4.74 -7.40
C GLU A 68 5.40 -4.33 -6.03
N ASP A 69 6.68 -3.94 -6.01
CA ASP A 69 7.33 -3.43 -4.80
C ASP A 69 6.94 -1.97 -4.58
N VAL A 70 6.01 -1.76 -3.65
CA VAL A 70 5.40 -0.46 -3.41
C VAL A 70 5.63 0.04 -1.98
N VAL A 71 5.49 1.35 -1.84
CA VAL A 71 5.43 2.05 -0.55
C VAL A 71 4.21 2.98 -0.52
N THR A 72 3.54 2.99 0.61
CA THR A 72 2.49 3.97 0.93
C THR A 72 3.09 5.28 1.45
N THR A 73 2.28 6.33 1.59
CA THR A 73 2.73 7.64 2.11
C THR A 73 3.50 7.57 3.41
N VAL A 74 3.08 6.72 4.35
CA VAL A 74 3.74 6.59 5.65
C VAL A 74 5.10 5.90 5.49
N GLU A 75 5.14 4.79 4.77
CA GLU A 75 6.38 4.05 4.50
C GLU A 75 7.37 4.87 3.66
N ALA A 76 6.86 5.68 2.73
CA ALA A 76 7.67 6.59 1.93
C ALA A 76 8.25 7.72 2.79
N ALA A 77 7.48 8.27 3.74
CA ALA A 77 7.97 9.30 4.65
C ALA A 77 9.09 8.76 5.55
N GLU A 78 8.90 7.54 6.08
CA GLU A 78 9.93 6.81 6.83
C GLU A 78 11.18 6.56 5.99
N LEU A 79 11.03 6.09 4.75
CA LEU A 79 12.14 5.82 3.84
C LEU A 79 12.95 7.08 3.48
N VAL A 80 12.25 8.21 3.31
CA VAL A 80 12.85 9.51 2.98
C VAL A 80 13.40 10.22 4.22
N GLY A 81 13.05 9.78 5.43
CA GLY A 81 13.47 10.40 6.69
C GLY A 81 12.78 11.73 6.99
N VAL A 82 11.50 11.89 6.60
CA VAL A 82 10.72 13.12 6.80
C VAL A 82 9.35 12.82 7.44
N THR A 83 8.62 13.85 7.87
CA THR A 83 7.23 13.68 8.29
C THR A 83 6.32 13.44 7.08
N VAL A 84 5.14 12.88 7.31
CA VAL A 84 4.12 12.71 6.27
C VAL A 84 3.72 14.05 5.66
N GLU A 85 3.53 15.11 6.48
CA GLU A 85 3.23 16.44 5.93
C GLU A 85 4.38 16.96 5.07
N GLY A 86 5.62 16.77 5.50
CA GLY A 86 6.82 17.15 4.73
C GLY A 86 6.91 16.42 3.40
N LEU A 87 6.62 15.12 3.37
CA LEU A 87 6.58 14.33 2.14
C LEU A 87 5.47 14.84 1.19
N LEU A 88 4.27 15.09 1.71
CA LEU A 88 3.16 15.61 0.90
C LEU A 88 3.45 17.01 0.37
N ALA A 89 4.09 17.88 1.14
CA ALA A 89 4.51 19.20 0.66
C ALA A 89 5.53 19.09 -0.49
N ARG A 90 6.47 18.14 -0.41
CA ARG A 90 7.42 17.83 -1.49
C ARG A 90 6.72 17.29 -2.75
N LEU A 91 5.68 16.49 -2.57
CA LEU A 91 4.83 16.00 -3.66
C LEU A 91 4.12 17.17 -4.37
N GLU A 92 3.52 18.09 -3.60
CA GLU A 92 2.85 19.27 -4.18
C GLU A 92 3.84 20.22 -4.87
N GLY A 93 5.05 20.34 -4.34
CA GLY A 93 6.13 21.10 -4.95
C GLY A 93 6.74 20.46 -6.20
N GLY A 94 6.29 19.26 -6.61
CA GLY A 94 6.79 18.56 -7.80
C GLY A 94 8.21 18.02 -7.67
N THR A 95 8.71 17.86 -6.43
CA THR A 95 10.08 17.41 -6.17
C THR A 95 10.21 15.89 -6.07
N LEU A 96 9.11 15.19 -5.81
CA LEU A 96 9.06 13.72 -5.72
C LEU A 96 8.75 13.07 -7.08
N PRO A 97 9.15 11.80 -7.29
CA PRO A 97 8.74 11.06 -8.46
C PRO A 97 7.22 10.89 -8.52
N ALA A 98 6.70 10.68 -9.74
CA ALA A 98 5.28 10.48 -9.96
C ALA A 98 4.77 9.23 -9.21
N PRO A 99 3.68 9.34 -8.43
CA PRO A 99 3.11 8.20 -7.74
C PRO A 99 2.33 7.28 -8.67
N LEU A 100 2.25 5.99 -8.31
CA LEU A 100 1.40 4.99 -8.97
C LEU A 100 -0.09 5.20 -8.67
N PHE A 101 -0.38 5.88 -7.55
CA PHE A 101 -1.72 6.23 -7.13
C PHE A 101 -1.71 7.42 -6.17
N ARG A 102 -2.72 8.28 -6.25
CA ARG A 102 -2.92 9.39 -5.33
C ARG A 102 -4.40 9.64 -5.07
N GLN A 103 -4.77 9.72 -3.79
CA GLN A 103 -6.10 10.12 -3.32
C GLN A 103 -5.96 10.86 -1.99
N GLY A 104 -5.97 12.20 -2.03
CA GLY A 104 -5.69 13.02 -0.84
C GLY A 104 -4.30 12.70 -0.27
N THR A 105 -4.25 12.33 1.00
CA THR A 105 -3.00 11.94 1.71
C THR A 105 -2.57 10.49 1.47
N ARG A 106 -3.41 9.68 0.80
CA ARG A 106 -3.13 8.29 0.48
C ARG A 106 -2.47 8.22 -0.89
N VAL A 107 -1.16 7.97 -0.88
CA VAL A 107 -0.31 7.97 -2.06
C VAL A 107 0.50 6.69 -2.06
N ILE A 108 0.71 6.11 -3.24
CA ILE A 108 1.49 4.89 -3.43
C ILE A 108 2.57 5.17 -4.47
N TRP A 109 3.81 4.83 -4.15
CA TRP A 109 4.94 4.87 -5.08
C TRP A 109 5.50 3.48 -5.31
N SER A 110 6.17 3.32 -6.45
CA SER A 110 7.17 2.27 -6.64
C SER A 110 8.33 2.53 -5.67
N ARG A 111 8.66 1.53 -4.84
CA ARG A 111 9.81 1.62 -3.92
C ARG A 111 11.12 1.78 -4.70
N PRO A 112 11.42 0.99 -5.75
CA PRO A 112 12.64 1.18 -6.54
C PRO A 112 12.80 2.61 -7.07
N THR A 113 11.73 3.16 -7.64
CA THR A 113 11.73 4.53 -8.20
C THR A 113 12.00 5.58 -7.12
N LEU A 114 11.40 5.43 -5.94
CA LEU A 114 11.62 6.37 -4.83
C LEU A 114 13.05 6.28 -4.29
N VAL A 115 13.60 5.07 -4.16
CA VAL A 115 14.99 4.85 -3.72
C VAL A 115 15.99 5.41 -4.73
N GLU A 116 15.76 5.22 -6.03
CA GLU A 116 16.61 5.78 -7.07
C GLU A 116 16.61 7.30 -7.03
N TRP A 117 15.42 7.91 -6.88
CA TRP A 117 15.28 9.35 -6.71
C TRP A 117 16.04 9.86 -5.48
N LEU A 118 15.94 9.16 -4.33
CA LEU A 118 16.67 9.51 -3.10
C LEU A 118 18.19 9.57 -3.33
N ARG A 119 18.76 8.57 -3.98
CA ARG A 119 20.20 8.53 -4.29
C ARG A 119 20.62 9.67 -5.22
N GLY A 120 19.78 10.01 -6.19
CA GLY A 120 20.00 11.16 -7.08
C GLY A 120 19.95 12.50 -6.36
N ALA A 121 19.02 12.65 -5.40
CA ALA A 121 18.89 13.85 -4.58
C ALA A 121 20.10 14.06 -3.66
N GLU A 122 20.66 12.99 -3.09
CA GLU A 122 21.86 13.05 -2.25
C GLU A 122 23.13 13.38 -3.04
N SER A 123 23.21 12.98 -4.31
CA SER A 123 24.37 13.20 -5.17
C SER A 123 24.45 14.63 -5.75
N GLY A 124 23.38 15.41 -5.63
CA GLY A 124 23.27 16.78 -6.15
C GLY A 124 23.34 17.88 -5.08
N SER A 125 23.71 17.54 -3.84
CA SER A 125 23.89 18.51 -2.73
C SER A 125 25.35 18.90 -2.52
#